data_AF-A0A3A5S9M4-F1
#
_entry.id   AF-A0A3A5S9M4-F1
#
_cell.length_a   1.000
_cell.length_b   1.000
_cell.length_c   1.000
_cell.angle_alpha   90.00
_cell.angle_beta   90.00
_cell.angle_gamma   90.00
#
_symmetry.space_group_name_H-M   'P 1'
#
loop_
_entity.id
_entity.type
_entity.pdbx_description
1 polymer ?
#
loop_
_entity_poly.entity_id
_entity_poly.type
_entity_poly.pdbx_seq_one_letter_code
_entity_poly.pdbx_strand_id
1 'polypeptide(L)'
;MKKILLKYLNLYVLSGLLLVGFAGCSDDKDNDPVNPGPDVEELPSIGTYSFRGEANRIVSGEATIDGGYFTCIFSPEKIQDGKTSTYFLFSLGMYWEGQVVDASTLYQNDQYFFIYEDPFYYYSQYKRVTGTFYVKRNNDENVTVKLNLRLHDGVRFKAEVTADLMKPSGEGTPE
;
A
#
# COMPACT_ATOMS: atom_id res chain seq x y z
N MET A 1 14.72 -16.18 -38.79
CA MET A 1 14.92 -17.49 -38.11
C MET A 1 14.08 -17.50 -36.82
N LYS A 2 12.85 -18.03 -36.87
CA LYS A 2 12.32 -19.17 -36.08
C LYS A 2 12.71 -19.13 -34.58
N LYS A 3 11.82 -18.66 -33.70
CA LYS A 3 10.80 -19.42 -32.94
C LYS A 3 11.39 -20.26 -31.78
N ILE A 4 11.25 -19.75 -30.56
CA ILE A 4 11.20 -20.51 -29.29
C ILE A 4 10.03 -19.89 -28.52
N LEU A 5 8.80 -20.35 -28.71
CA LEU A 5 8.13 -21.53 -28.14
C LEU A 5 7.10 -21.07 -27.09
N LEU A 6 5.97 -20.64 -27.66
CA LEU A 6 4.66 -20.56 -27.06
C LEU A 6 4.25 -21.96 -26.55
N LYS A 7 4.22 -22.14 -25.23
CA LYS A 7 3.53 -23.21 -24.49
C LYS A 7 3.05 -22.49 -23.22
N TYR A 8 1.77 -22.29 -22.93
CA TYR A 8 0.65 -23.21 -22.97
C TYR A 8 -0.64 -22.42 -23.25
N LEU A 9 -1.26 -22.71 -24.39
CA LEU A 9 -2.59 -22.25 -24.77
C LEU A 9 -3.51 -23.48 -24.76
N ASN A 10 -4.62 -23.37 -24.05
CA ASN A 10 -5.87 -24.14 -24.15
C ASN A 10 -5.78 -25.67 -24.18
N LEU A 11 -6.15 -26.30 -23.06
CA LEU A 11 -6.70 -27.66 -23.07
C LEU A 11 -8.23 -27.60 -22.98
N TYR A 12 -8.84 -27.77 -24.15
CA TYR A 12 -10.10 -28.46 -24.42
C TYR A 12 -11.20 -28.53 -23.35
N VAL A 13 -12.26 -27.78 -23.64
CA VAL A 13 -13.66 -28.20 -23.55
C VAL A 13 -13.86 -29.58 -24.20
N LEU A 14 -14.42 -30.56 -23.47
CA LEU A 14 -15.26 -31.60 -24.08
C LEU A 14 -16.15 -32.30 -23.03
N SER A 15 -17.47 -32.20 -23.28
CA SER A 15 -18.57 -33.13 -22.90
C SER A 15 -18.82 -33.42 -21.40
N GLY A 16 -20.04 -33.39 -20.88
CA GLY A 16 -21.37 -33.46 -21.49
C GLY A 16 -22.25 -34.38 -20.64
N LEU A 17 -23.33 -33.82 -20.05
CA LEU A 17 -24.57 -34.44 -19.55
C LEU A 17 -24.51 -35.82 -18.82
N LEU A 18 -25.02 -35.85 -17.57
CA LEU A 18 -26.35 -36.42 -17.31
C LEU A 18 -26.81 -36.19 -15.85
N LEU A 19 -28.05 -35.70 -15.74
CA LEU A 19 -28.84 -35.61 -14.52
C LEU A 19 -29.32 -37.00 -14.09
N VAL A 20 -29.22 -37.33 -12.81
CA VAL A 20 -30.14 -38.26 -12.13
C VAL A 20 -30.46 -37.66 -10.77
N GLY A 21 -31.70 -37.22 -10.59
CA GLY A 21 -32.29 -37.02 -9.27
C GLY A 21 -32.86 -38.35 -8.77
N PHE A 22 -32.82 -38.59 -7.46
CA PHE A 22 -33.94 -38.92 -6.58
C PHE A 22 -33.41 -39.32 -5.19
N ALA A 23 -33.89 -38.58 -4.19
CA ALA A 23 -34.18 -38.93 -2.81
C ALA A 23 -33.56 -40.21 -2.17
N GLY A 24 -32.85 -39.99 -1.05
CA GLY A 24 -33.23 -40.58 0.23
C GLY A 24 -32.42 -41.76 0.76
N CYS A 25 -31.95 -41.59 2.01
CA CYS A 25 -31.40 -42.56 2.96
C CYS A 25 -29.93 -42.97 2.69
N SER A 26 -28.98 -42.83 3.62
CA SER A 26 -29.06 -43.02 5.07
C SER A 26 -27.92 -42.30 5.82
N ASP A 27 -28.25 -41.98 7.07
CA ASP A 27 -27.38 -41.68 8.21
C ASP A 27 -26.09 -42.53 8.24
N ASP A 28 -24.92 -41.89 8.25
CA ASP A 28 -23.88 -42.06 9.28
C ASP A 28 -22.60 -41.29 8.89
N LYS A 29 -22.25 -40.35 9.77
CA LYS A 29 -20.89 -39.95 10.16
C LYS A 29 -19.82 -39.90 9.06
N ASP A 30 -19.55 -38.69 8.58
CA ASP A 30 -18.19 -38.15 8.39
C ASP A 30 -18.30 -36.62 8.29
N ASN A 31 -18.58 -35.97 9.43
CA ASN A 31 -18.19 -34.57 9.62
C ASN A 31 -16.69 -34.60 9.92
N ASP A 32 -15.87 -34.75 8.89
CA ASP A 32 -14.47 -34.33 9.02
C ASP A 32 -14.52 -32.84 9.43
N PRO A 33 -13.93 -32.46 10.58
CA PRO A 33 -13.85 -31.07 10.93
C PRO A 33 -13.09 -30.38 9.82
N VAL A 34 -13.76 -29.48 9.09
CA VAL A 34 -13.09 -28.50 8.24
C VAL A 34 -12.17 -27.75 9.18
N ASN A 35 -10.89 -28.12 9.20
CA ASN A 35 -9.88 -27.40 9.96
C ASN A 35 -9.92 -25.98 9.42
N PRO A 36 -10.34 -24.97 10.21
CA PRO A 36 -10.19 -23.59 9.77
C PRO A 36 -8.71 -23.43 9.48
N GLY A 37 -8.38 -23.03 8.25
CA GLY A 37 -7.00 -22.74 7.89
C GLY A 37 -6.38 -21.86 8.97
N PRO A 38 -5.05 -21.98 9.21
CA PRO A 38 -4.39 -21.29 10.31
C PRO A 38 -4.86 -19.84 10.34
N ASP A 39 -5.38 -19.42 11.50
CA ASP A 39 -5.89 -18.08 11.74
C ASP A 39 -4.80 -17.11 11.26
N VAL A 40 -5.03 -16.44 10.13
CA VAL A 40 -4.05 -15.51 9.57
C VAL A 40 -4.06 -14.33 10.52
N GLU A 41 -3.04 -14.26 11.38
CA GLU A 41 -2.89 -13.22 12.39
C GLU A 41 -2.96 -11.85 11.70
N GLU A 42 -4.12 -11.19 11.83
CA GLU A 42 -4.38 -9.95 11.12
C GLU A 42 -3.51 -8.85 11.74
N LEU A 43 -2.48 -8.42 11.01
CA LEU A 43 -1.56 -7.40 11.53
C LEU A 43 -2.31 -6.09 11.83
N PRO A 44 -1.98 -5.42 12.94
CA PRO A 44 -2.58 -4.14 13.29
C PRO A 44 -2.32 -3.12 12.17
N SER A 45 -3.37 -2.40 11.79
CA SER A 45 -3.31 -1.39 10.74
C SER A 45 -3.02 -0.02 11.33
N ILE A 46 -2.07 0.71 10.74
CA ILE A 46 -1.74 2.09 11.13
C ILE A 46 -2.47 3.14 10.28
N GLY A 47 -3.18 2.70 9.25
CA GLY A 47 -3.94 3.55 8.35
C GLY A 47 -4.55 2.78 7.21
N THR A 48 -5.06 3.51 6.22
CA THR A 48 -5.56 2.94 4.97
C THR A 48 -5.08 3.75 3.79
N TYR A 49 -4.95 3.09 2.64
CA TYR A 49 -4.86 3.77 1.36
C TYR A 49 -5.83 3.13 0.37
N SER A 50 -6.16 3.86 -0.69
CA SER A 50 -6.90 3.32 -1.82
C SER A 50 -6.18 3.64 -3.10
N PHE A 51 -6.08 2.65 -3.98
CA PHE A 51 -5.47 2.77 -5.29
C PHE A 51 -6.39 2.09 -6.30
N ARG A 52 -6.71 2.80 -7.39
CA ARG A 52 -7.63 2.31 -8.44
C ARG A 52 -9.02 1.85 -7.93
N GLY A 53 -9.47 2.41 -6.81
CA GLY A 53 -10.76 2.11 -6.20
C GLY A 53 -10.74 0.96 -5.19
N GLU A 54 -9.61 0.28 -5.03
CA GLU A 54 -9.43 -0.76 -4.03
C GLU A 54 -8.87 -0.17 -2.74
N ALA A 55 -9.52 -0.43 -1.61
CA ALA A 55 -9.08 0.00 -0.30
C ALA A 55 -8.17 -1.06 0.34
N ASN A 56 -7.04 -0.61 0.86
CA ASN A 56 -5.97 -1.42 1.40
C ASN A 56 -5.59 -0.93 2.81
N ARG A 57 -5.25 -1.86 3.68
CA ARG A 57 -4.69 -1.57 5.01
C ARG A 57 -3.22 -1.15 4.86
N ILE A 58 -2.73 -0.31 5.77
CA ILE A 58 -1.32 0.01 5.91
C ILE A 58 -0.83 -0.69 7.16
N VAL A 59 0.15 -1.57 7.02
CA VAL A 59 0.68 -2.41 8.10
C VAL A 59 1.95 -1.80 8.69
N SER A 60 2.75 -1.13 7.87
CA SER A 60 3.97 -0.47 8.35
C SER A 60 4.22 0.85 7.64
N GLY A 61 4.97 1.71 8.31
CA GLY A 61 5.43 2.96 7.75
C GLY A 61 6.44 3.62 8.65
N GLU A 62 7.30 4.43 8.04
CA GLU A 62 8.34 5.18 8.72
C GLU A 62 8.20 6.64 8.28
N ALA A 63 8.25 7.55 9.25
CA ALA A 63 8.29 8.99 8.97
C ALA A 63 9.59 9.58 9.53
N THR A 64 10.29 10.35 8.72
CA THR A 64 11.48 11.11 9.11
C THR A 64 11.25 12.59 8.91
N ILE A 65 11.93 13.37 9.74
CA ILE A 65 12.08 14.80 9.55
C ILE A 65 13.56 15.06 9.33
N ASP A 66 13.93 15.40 8.10
CA ASP A 66 15.31 15.70 7.73
C ASP A 66 15.34 16.76 6.63
N GLY A 67 16.39 17.59 6.63
CA GLY A 67 16.60 18.63 5.62
C GLY A 67 15.47 19.66 5.47
N GLY A 68 14.57 19.79 6.46
CA GLY A 68 13.39 20.66 6.38
C GLY A 68 12.16 20.02 5.70
N TYR A 69 12.14 18.70 5.54
CA TYR A 69 11.05 17.95 4.93
C TYR A 69 10.52 16.87 5.86
N PHE A 70 9.22 16.61 5.77
CA PHE A 70 8.68 15.30 6.13
C PHE A 70 8.99 14.35 4.98
N THR A 71 9.54 13.18 5.28
CA THR A 71 9.66 12.07 4.32
C THR A 71 9.06 10.84 4.95
N CYS A 72 8.11 10.22 4.26
CA CYS A 72 7.35 9.09 4.78
C CYS A 72 7.28 7.96 3.76
N ILE A 73 7.51 6.74 4.22
CA ILE A 73 7.24 5.50 3.47
C ILE A 73 6.11 4.74 4.17
N PHE A 74 5.20 4.17 3.39
CA PHE A 74 4.09 3.38 3.90
C PHE A 74 3.86 2.16 3.04
N SER A 75 3.49 1.03 3.67
CA SER A 75 3.30 -0.24 2.99
C SER A 75 2.14 -1.05 3.60
N PRO A 76 1.38 -1.80 2.78
CA PRO A 76 0.49 -2.86 3.27
C PRO A 76 1.25 -4.08 3.83
N GLU A 77 2.57 -4.14 3.67
CA GLU A 77 3.44 -5.20 4.18
C GLU A 77 4.25 -4.69 5.39
N LYS A 78 4.96 -5.58 6.08
CA LYS A 78 6.03 -5.17 7.00
C LYS A 78 7.25 -4.79 6.17
N ILE A 79 7.71 -3.54 6.29
CA ILE A 79 9.01 -3.14 5.77
C ILE A 79 10.09 -3.82 6.63
N GLN A 80 10.89 -4.69 6.02
CA GLN A 80 11.99 -5.40 6.68
C GLN A 80 13.27 -5.16 5.91
N ASP A 81 14.31 -4.70 6.61
CA ASP A 81 15.62 -4.37 6.01
C ASP A 81 15.52 -3.44 4.79
N GLY A 82 14.59 -2.48 4.84
CA GLY A 82 14.32 -1.53 3.76
C GLY A 82 13.68 -2.15 2.51
N LYS A 83 13.13 -3.37 2.61
CA LYS A 83 12.48 -4.07 1.50
C LYS A 83 10.99 -4.22 1.73
N THR A 84 10.24 -3.98 0.66
CA THR A 84 8.81 -4.26 0.50
C THR A 84 8.48 -4.29 -0.99
N SER A 85 7.46 -5.05 -1.38
CA SER A 85 7.05 -5.16 -2.78
C SER A 85 6.02 -4.13 -3.20
N THR A 86 5.28 -3.58 -2.23
CA THR A 86 4.23 -2.59 -2.43
C THR A 86 4.42 -1.45 -1.44
N TYR A 87 4.55 -0.21 -1.92
CA TYR A 87 4.69 0.96 -1.06
C TYR A 87 4.29 2.26 -1.74
N PHE A 88 4.07 3.28 -0.95
CA PHE A 88 4.13 4.65 -1.42
C PHE A 88 5.09 5.49 -0.58
N LEU A 89 5.82 6.35 -1.26
CA LEU A 89 6.75 7.30 -0.67
C LEU A 89 6.19 8.71 -0.87
N PHE A 90 6.21 9.51 0.17
CA PHE A 90 5.69 10.87 0.17
C PHE A 90 6.67 11.80 0.88
N SER A 91 6.96 12.95 0.29
CA SER A 91 7.70 14.01 0.97
C SER A 91 7.04 15.36 0.75
N LEU A 92 7.08 16.20 1.79
CA LEU A 92 6.57 17.56 1.77
C LEU A 92 7.39 18.46 2.69
N GLY A 93 7.72 19.66 2.21
CA GLY A 93 8.43 20.65 3.01
C GLY A 93 7.68 21.02 4.31
N MET A 94 8.40 21.12 5.42
CA MET A 94 7.81 21.31 6.76
C MET A 94 7.08 22.64 6.92
N TYR A 95 7.37 23.65 6.11
CA TYR A 95 6.66 24.92 6.13
C TYR A 95 5.18 24.80 5.74
N TRP A 96 4.77 23.66 5.19
CA TRP A 96 3.37 23.29 4.91
C TRP A 96 2.70 22.49 6.04
N GLU A 97 3.38 22.24 7.16
CA GLU A 97 2.85 21.42 8.25
C GLU A 97 1.48 21.92 8.74
N GLY A 98 0.54 20.98 8.91
CA GLY A 98 -0.80 21.26 9.39
C GLY A 98 -1.73 21.94 8.37
N GLN A 99 -1.25 22.20 7.15
CA GLN A 99 -2.05 22.80 6.09
C GLN A 99 -2.53 21.74 5.09
N VAL A 100 -3.73 21.96 4.54
CA VAL A 100 -4.19 21.21 3.36
C VAL A 100 -3.69 21.96 2.13
N VAL A 101 -2.76 21.35 1.39
CA VAL A 101 -2.03 22.01 0.30
C VAL A 101 -2.42 21.38 -1.02
N ASP A 102 -2.74 22.20 -2.02
CA ASP A 102 -2.99 21.74 -3.38
C ASP A 102 -1.67 21.41 -4.08
N ALA A 103 -1.48 20.13 -4.41
CA ALA A 103 -0.28 19.60 -5.06
C ALA A 103 0.02 20.29 -6.41
N SER A 104 -0.99 20.80 -7.11
CA SER A 104 -0.82 21.46 -8.40
C SER A 104 -0.09 22.80 -8.30
N THR A 105 -0.10 23.41 -7.11
CA THR A 105 0.54 24.70 -6.82
C THR A 105 2.01 24.58 -6.42
N LEU A 106 2.48 23.35 -6.16
CA LEU A 106 3.83 23.09 -5.67
C LEU A 106 4.83 22.78 -6.80
N TYR A 107 6.08 23.17 -6.60
CA TYR A 107 7.22 22.75 -7.41
C TYR A 107 7.58 21.30 -7.08
N GLN A 108 7.43 20.42 -8.08
CA GLN A 108 7.74 19.00 -7.96
C GLN A 108 9.24 18.76 -7.78
N ASN A 109 9.60 17.79 -6.95
CA ASN A 109 10.95 17.41 -6.51
C ASN A 109 11.69 18.46 -5.67
N ASP A 110 11.22 19.71 -5.65
CA ASP A 110 11.75 20.75 -4.77
C ASP A 110 10.92 20.88 -3.49
N GLN A 111 9.59 20.96 -3.61
CA GLN A 111 8.70 21.16 -2.44
C GLN A 111 8.00 19.88 -1.99
N TYR A 112 7.84 18.94 -2.91
CA TYR A 112 7.23 17.64 -2.66
C TYR A 112 7.74 16.59 -3.66
N PHE A 113 7.64 15.33 -3.27
CA PHE A 113 7.58 14.23 -4.23
C PHE A 113 6.61 13.16 -3.77
N PHE A 114 6.17 12.34 -4.72
CA PHE A 114 5.31 11.18 -4.46
C PHE A 114 5.74 10.02 -5.36
N ILE A 115 5.84 8.83 -4.79
CA ILE A 115 6.11 7.57 -5.49
C ILE A 115 5.04 6.56 -5.07
N TYR A 116 4.56 5.76 -6.01
CA TYR A 116 3.83 4.53 -5.71
C TYR A 116 4.45 3.40 -6.51
N GLU A 117 4.70 2.27 -5.86
CA GLU A 117 5.22 1.08 -6.50
C GLU A 117 4.48 -0.15 -5.95
N ASP A 118 4.06 -1.02 -6.86
CA ASP A 118 3.65 -2.39 -6.60
C ASP A 118 4.24 -3.29 -7.70
N PRO A 119 4.10 -4.64 -7.63
CA PRO A 119 4.66 -5.55 -8.63
C PRO A 119 4.19 -5.33 -10.09
N PHE A 120 3.14 -4.55 -10.30
CA PHE A 120 2.51 -4.30 -11.61
C PHE A 120 2.58 -2.82 -12.04
N TYR A 121 2.60 -1.88 -11.11
CA TYR A 121 2.51 -0.45 -11.36
C TYR A 121 3.62 0.33 -10.70
N TYR A 122 4.19 1.27 -11.45
CA TYR A 122 5.19 2.21 -10.94
C TYR A 122 4.84 3.64 -11.34
N TYR A 123 4.65 4.50 -10.34
CA TYR A 123 4.44 5.93 -10.48
C TYR A 123 5.64 6.64 -9.89
N SER A 124 6.48 7.20 -10.76
CA SER A 124 7.72 7.84 -10.35
C SER A 124 7.52 9.26 -9.83
N GLN A 125 8.47 9.72 -9.03
CA GLN A 125 8.57 11.10 -8.53
C GLN A 125 8.65 12.16 -9.64
N TYR A 126 8.94 11.77 -10.89
CA TYR A 126 9.05 12.68 -12.03
C TYR A 126 7.72 12.93 -12.75
N LYS A 127 6.62 12.33 -12.27
CA LYS A 127 5.27 12.55 -12.82
C LYS A 127 4.42 13.30 -11.81
N ARG A 128 3.92 14.48 -12.22
CA ARG A 128 3.13 15.33 -11.33
C ARG A 128 1.84 14.63 -10.91
N VAL A 129 1.40 14.95 -9.70
CA VAL A 129 0.08 14.59 -9.18
C VAL A 129 -0.73 15.87 -8.96
N THR A 130 -2.04 15.73 -8.93
CA THR A 130 -2.96 16.82 -8.53
C THR A 130 -3.78 16.36 -7.32
N GLY A 131 -4.51 17.27 -6.68
CA GLY A 131 -5.25 16.99 -5.45
C GLY A 131 -4.55 17.58 -4.24
N THR A 132 -4.69 16.95 -3.07
CA THR A 132 -4.27 17.57 -1.81
C THR A 132 -3.30 16.72 -1.00
N PHE A 133 -2.34 17.41 -0.37
CA PHE A 133 -1.47 16.89 0.66
C PHE A 133 -1.82 17.49 2.03
N TYR A 134 -1.61 16.71 3.08
CA TYR A 134 -1.64 17.17 4.47
C TYR A 134 -0.70 16.28 5.28
N VAL A 135 0.16 16.90 6.09
CA VAL A 135 1.00 16.24 7.07
C VAL A 135 1.06 17.09 8.33
N LYS A 136 0.98 16.47 9.50
CA LYS A 136 1.06 17.17 10.78
C LYS A 136 1.65 16.26 11.85
N ARG A 137 2.56 16.79 12.66
CA ARG A 137 2.94 16.16 13.92
C ARG A 137 1.79 16.20 14.91
N ASN A 138 1.45 15.06 15.48
CA ASN A 138 0.47 15.03 16.58
C ASN A 138 1.16 15.34 17.91
N ASN A 139 2.42 14.91 18.03
CA ASN A 139 3.33 15.14 19.15
C ASN A 139 4.77 14.90 18.64
N ASP A 140 5.73 14.75 19.56
CA ASP A 140 7.14 14.48 19.21
C ASP A 140 7.39 13.03 18.74
N GLU A 141 6.36 12.17 18.73
CA GLU A 141 6.49 10.74 18.50
C GLU A 141 5.86 10.28 17.18
N ASN A 142 4.84 10.96 16.66
CA ASN A 142 4.15 10.52 15.44
C ASN A 142 3.57 11.66 14.59
N VAL A 143 3.34 11.33 13.32
CA VAL A 143 2.72 12.20 12.33
C VAL A 143 1.46 11.58 11.75
N THR A 144 0.48 12.41 11.42
CA THR A 144 -0.64 12.03 10.57
C THR A 144 -0.43 12.57 9.16
N VAL A 145 -0.56 11.70 8.16
CA VAL A 145 -0.51 12.01 6.73
C VAL A 145 -1.89 11.74 6.13
N LYS A 146 -2.39 12.70 5.34
CA LYS A 146 -3.61 12.54 4.54
C LYS A 146 -3.34 12.96 3.10
N LEU A 147 -3.59 12.06 2.17
CA LEU A 147 -3.40 12.26 0.74
C LEU A 147 -4.73 12.06 0.02
N ASN A 148 -5.07 12.95 -0.91
CA ASN A 148 -6.20 12.76 -1.82
C ASN A 148 -5.76 13.23 -3.20
N LEU A 149 -5.22 12.31 -3.98
CA LEU A 149 -4.45 12.58 -5.17
C LEU A 149 -5.14 12.03 -6.42
N ARG A 150 -4.81 12.66 -7.53
CA ARG A 150 -5.01 12.13 -8.86
C ARG A 150 -3.65 12.03 -9.55
N LEU A 151 -3.30 10.80 -9.92
CA LEU A 151 -2.05 10.48 -10.60
C LEU A 151 -2.09 10.97 -12.06
N HIS A 152 -0.94 10.96 -12.73
CA HIS A 152 -0.77 11.56 -14.05
C HIS A 152 -1.65 10.95 -15.15
N ASP A 153 -2.16 9.73 -14.96
CA ASP A 153 -3.08 9.02 -15.86
C ASP A 153 -4.56 9.13 -15.41
N GLY A 154 -4.84 9.93 -14.38
CA GLY A 154 -6.19 10.14 -13.85
C GLY A 154 -6.61 9.16 -12.76
N VAL A 155 -5.79 8.17 -12.41
CA VAL A 155 -6.06 7.23 -11.31
C VAL A 155 -6.17 7.99 -9.99
N ARG A 156 -7.16 7.63 -9.17
CA ARG A 156 -7.34 8.16 -7.82
C ARG A 156 -6.46 7.39 -6.84
N PHE A 157 -5.79 8.12 -5.98
CA PHE A 157 -5.03 7.61 -4.86
C PHE A 157 -5.43 8.37 -3.60
N LYS A 158 -5.81 7.70 -2.53
CA LYS A 158 -6.15 8.34 -1.25
C LYS A 158 -5.42 7.61 -0.13
N ALA A 159 -4.89 8.32 0.85
CA ALA A 159 -4.31 7.70 2.04
C ALA A 159 -4.67 8.50 3.30
N GLU A 160 -4.82 7.80 4.42
CA GLU A 160 -4.92 8.37 5.75
C GLU A 160 -4.21 7.43 6.72
N VAL A 161 -3.13 7.91 7.32
CA VAL A 161 -2.21 7.09 8.11
C VAL A 161 -1.60 7.92 9.23
N THR A 162 -1.42 7.29 10.39
CA THR A 162 -0.61 7.83 11.48
C THR A 162 0.58 6.90 11.69
N ALA A 163 1.80 7.43 11.61
CA ALA A 163 3.01 6.64 11.79
C ALA A 163 4.00 7.33 12.71
N ASP A 164 4.81 6.50 13.35
CA ASP A 164 5.83 6.94 14.27
C ASP A 164 6.94 7.70 13.52
N LEU A 165 7.42 8.77 14.17
CA LEU A 165 8.60 9.50 13.76
C LEU A 165 9.83 8.70 14.16
N MET A 166 10.69 8.42 13.19
CA MET A 166 12.00 7.86 13.46
C MET A 166 12.80 8.83 14.33
N LYS A 167 13.24 8.33 15.49
CA LYS A 167 14.15 9.08 16.34
C LYS A 167 15.50 9.22 15.61
N PRO A 168 16.14 10.41 15.65
CA PRO A 168 17.48 10.55 15.12
C PRO A 168 18.41 9.55 15.83
N SER A 169 19.13 8.75 15.07
CA SER A 169 20.12 7.83 15.62
C SER A 169 21.32 8.64 16.13
N GLY A 170 21.27 9.11 17.38
CA GLY A 170 22.37 9.88 17.95
C GLY A 170 22.13 10.61 19.27
N GLU A 171 21.91 9.87 20.37
CA GLU A 171 22.42 10.22 21.71
C GLU A 171 22.94 8.94 22.38
N GLY A 172 23.86 8.25 21.71
CA GLY A 172 24.71 7.26 22.35
C GLY A 172 26.05 7.93 22.63
N THR A 173 26.20 8.56 23.79
CA THR A 173 27.52 8.89 24.32
C THR A 173 28.22 7.56 24.63
N PRO A 174 29.37 7.24 24.03
CA PRO A 174 30.18 6.14 24.53
C PRO A 174 30.68 6.55 25.92
N GLU A 175 30.37 5.75 26.95
CA GLU A 175 31.08 5.80 28.24
C GLU A 175 32.53 5.32 28.10
#